data_AF-A0A494YZ63-F1
#
_entry.id   AF-A0A494YZ63-F1
#
_cell.length_a   1.000
_cell.length_b   1.000
_cell.length_c   1.000
_cell.angle_alpha   90.00
_cell.angle_beta   90.00
_cell.angle_gamma   90.00
#
_symmetry.space_group_name_H-M   'P 1'
#
loop_
_entity.id
_entity.type
_entity.pdbx_description
1 polymer ?
#
loop_
_entity_poly.entity_id
_entity_poly.type
_entity_poly.pdbx_seq_one_letter_code
_entity_poly.pdbx_strand_id
1 'polypeptide(L)'
;MNKKYSLMIGFVAIIIVAYLFVVNTSNAPEVVEATDIKERVQDYSEGNSTSESASITSEQLIVTDSDENETTYELPEEEFFVSIAPFEETTHPCAIHSLTGCQGEMVNETFDIYIEDMKGNVIVDDTVESQANGFIDLWVPRDQTYNVKISHGGKTADSTFSTFENDNTCITTIQLTERNEA
;
A
#
# COMPACT_ATOMS: atom_id res chain seq x y z
N MET A 1 -38.25 -15.41 -71.03
CA MET A 1 -38.25 -13.93 -71.00
C MET A 1 -38.50 -13.48 -69.57
N ASN A 2 -37.73 -12.66 -68.88
CA ASN A 2 -36.39 -12.12 -69.01
C ASN A 2 -36.02 -11.64 -67.60
N LYS A 3 -34.74 -11.77 -67.25
CA LYS A 3 -34.08 -11.36 -66.00
C LYS A 3 -34.43 -9.92 -65.56
N LYS A 4 -34.34 -9.63 -64.26
CA LYS A 4 -33.21 -8.92 -63.62
C LYS A 4 -33.52 -8.53 -62.18
N TYR A 5 -32.62 -8.94 -61.28
CA TYR A 5 -32.40 -8.37 -59.96
C TYR A 5 -32.07 -6.87 -60.10
N SER A 6 -32.67 -6.04 -59.26
CA SER A 6 -32.20 -4.68 -59.02
C SER A 6 -32.00 -4.48 -57.52
N LEU A 7 -30.73 -4.27 -57.19
CA LEU A 7 -30.15 -3.97 -55.90
C LEU A 7 -30.13 -2.44 -55.75
N MET A 8 -30.73 -1.91 -54.69
CA MET A 8 -30.63 -0.53 -54.21
C MET A 8 -30.79 -0.62 -52.68
N ILE A 9 -29.73 -0.80 -51.90
CA ILE A 9 -28.86 0.23 -51.30
C ILE A 9 -29.67 1.35 -50.64
N GLY A 10 -29.61 1.42 -49.30
CA GLY A 10 -29.74 2.67 -48.56
C GLY A 10 -30.70 2.65 -47.38
N PHE A 11 -30.24 2.18 -46.21
CA PHE A 11 -30.07 2.97 -44.97
C PHE A 11 -29.91 1.98 -43.80
N VAL A 12 -28.65 1.65 -43.48
CA VAL A 12 -28.32 1.15 -42.14
C VAL A 12 -28.48 2.34 -41.21
N ALA A 13 -29.57 2.39 -40.46
CA ALA A 13 -29.69 3.31 -39.34
C ALA A 13 -28.75 2.81 -38.23
N ILE A 14 -27.49 3.23 -38.32
CA ILE A 14 -26.55 3.22 -37.21
C ILE A 14 -27.10 4.24 -36.20
N ILE A 15 -27.84 3.76 -35.21
CA ILE A 15 -28.10 4.56 -34.01
C ILE A 15 -26.88 4.38 -33.11
N ILE A 16 -25.84 5.19 -33.38
CA ILE A 16 -24.87 5.55 -32.35
C ILE A 16 -25.66 6.35 -31.33
N VAL A 17 -26.12 5.67 -30.27
CA VAL A 17 -26.52 6.37 -29.06
C VAL A 17 -25.23 6.84 -28.42
N ALA A 18 -24.81 8.05 -28.80
CA ALA A 18 -23.87 8.83 -28.02
C ALA A 18 -24.55 9.11 -26.67
N TYR A 19 -24.33 8.23 -25.70
CA TYR A 19 -24.64 8.52 -24.30
C TYR A 19 -23.58 9.52 -23.84
N LEU A 20 -23.82 10.79 -24.17
CA LEU A 20 -23.16 11.93 -23.56
C LEU A 20 -23.56 11.94 -22.09
N PHE A 21 -22.73 11.31 -21.24
CA PHE A 21 -22.74 11.57 -19.82
C PHE A 21 -22.26 13.01 -19.61
N VAL A 22 -23.23 13.92 -19.54
CA VAL A 22 -23.04 15.22 -18.90
C VAL A 22 -22.96 14.94 -17.40
N VAL A 23 -21.75 14.78 -16.89
CA VAL A 23 -21.53 14.77 -15.44
C VAL A 23 -21.50 16.22 -14.98
N ASN A 24 -22.49 16.54 -14.16
CA ASN A 24 -22.69 17.81 -13.50
C ASN A 24 -21.62 17.93 -12.39
N THR A 25 -20.89 19.04 -12.37
CA THR A 25 -19.91 19.32 -11.32
C THR A 25 -20.67 19.53 -10.01
N SER A 26 -20.44 18.65 -9.05
CA SER A 26 -20.82 18.84 -7.65
C SER A 26 -19.65 18.34 -6.82
N ASN A 27 -19.06 19.23 -6.03
CA ASN A 27 -18.03 18.93 -5.04
C ASN A 27 -18.57 17.89 -4.04
N ALA A 28 -18.39 16.61 -4.36
CA ALA A 28 -18.50 15.50 -3.46
C ALA A 28 -17.07 15.07 -3.08
N PRO A 29 -16.81 14.66 -1.83
CA PRO A 29 -15.53 14.06 -1.48
C PRO A 29 -15.27 12.88 -2.43
N GLU A 30 -14.07 12.81 -3.02
CA GLU A 30 -13.66 11.68 -3.83
C GLU A 30 -13.72 10.42 -2.96
N VAL A 31 -14.67 9.54 -3.26
CA VAL A 31 -14.63 8.17 -2.75
C VAL A 31 -13.56 7.46 -3.58
N VAL A 32 -12.32 7.55 -3.10
CA VAL A 32 -11.18 6.82 -3.64
C VAL A 32 -11.44 5.34 -3.38
N GLU A 33 -11.57 4.55 -4.46
CA GLU A 33 -11.74 3.10 -4.35
C GLU A 33 -10.54 2.48 -3.62
N ALA A 34 -10.74 1.39 -2.87
CA ALA A 34 -9.68 0.77 -2.07
C ALA A 34 -8.43 0.37 -2.87
N THR A 35 -8.56 0.09 -4.17
CA THR A 35 -7.41 -0.18 -5.05
C THR A 35 -6.61 1.08 -5.37
N ASP A 36 -7.29 2.22 -5.54
CA ASP A 36 -6.67 3.51 -5.87
C ASP A 36 -5.85 4.05 -4.68
N ILE A 37 -6.32 3.86 -3.44
CA ILE A 37 -5.56 4.28 -2.26
C ILE A 37 -4.27 3.47 -2.06
N LYS A 38 -4.28 2.15 -2.33
CA LYS A 38 -3.08 1.32 -2.18
C LYS A 38 -2.02 1.66 -3.22
N GLU A 39 -2.43 1.86 -4.47
CA GLU A 39 -1.54 2.31 -5.55
C GLU A 39 -0.92 3.67 -5.18
N ARG A 40 -1.72 4.59 -4.66
CA ARG A 40 -1.23 5.88 -4.20
C ARG A 40 -0.22 5.78 -3.06
N VAL A 41 -0.48 4.93 -2.05
CA VAL A 41 0.48 4.71 -0.96
C VAL A 41 1.80 4.16 -1.52
N GLN A 42 1.74 3.18 -2.43
CA GLN A 42 2.92 2.60 -3.06
C GLN A 42 3.73 3.67 -3.83
N ASP A 43 3.07 4.54 -4.60
CA ASP A 43 3.73 5.63 -5.33
C ASP A 43 4.49 6.59 -4.40
N TYR A 44 3.95 6.84 -3.19
CA TYR A 44 4.65 7.65 -2.19
C TYR A 44 5.85 6.93 -1.60
N SER A 45 5.72 5.66 -1.25
CA SER A 45 6.82 4.86 -0.68
C SER A 45 7.99 4.69 -1.64
N GLU A 46 7.70 4.53 -2.93
CA GLU A 46 8.72 4.40 -3.98
C GLU A 46 9.35 5.74 -4.37
N GLY A 47 8.79 6.87 -3.91
CA GLY A 47 9.25 8.21 -4.28
C GLY A 47 8.85 8.62 -5.71
N ASN A 48 7.81 8.01 -6.28
CA ASN A 48 7.30 8.34 -7.61
C ASN A 48 6.42 9.60 -7.61
N SER A 49 5.99 10.07 -6.44
CA SER A 49 5.13 11.25 -6.29
C SER A 49 5.90 12.57 -6.19
N THR A 50 5.25 13.66 -6.58
CA THR A 50 5.80 15.03 -6.55
C THR A 50 5.38 15.85 -5.33
N SER A 51 4.61 15.28 -4.39
CA SER A 51 4.21 16.00 -3.17
C SER A 51 5.40 16.24 -2.24
N GLU A 52 5.27 17.22 -1.35
CA GLU A 52 6.34 17.58 -0.42
C GLU A 52 6.46 16.57 0.72
N SER A 53 5.33 16.08 1.23
CA SER A 53 5.33 14.98 2.21
C SER A 53 4.10 14.10 2.16
N ALA A 54 4.26 12.85 2.61
CA ALA A 54 3.16 11.95 2.89
C ALA A 54 3.41 11.16 4.18
N SER A 55 2.34 10.94 4.94
CA SER A 55 2.34 10.12 6.15
C SER A 55 1.06 9.29 6.23
N ILE A 56 1.12 8.15 6.89
CA ILE A 56 0.01 7.20 6.94
C ILE A 56 -0.26 6.74 8.37
N THR A 57 -1.47 7.00 8.85
CA THR A 57 -1.96 6.57 10.16
C THR A 57 -2.68 5.23 10.03
N SER A 58 -3.21 4.71 11.15
CA SER A 58 -4.03 3.49 11.13
C SER A 58 -5.25 3.59 10.20
N GLU A 59 -5.75 4.80 9.94
CA GLU A 59 -7.02 5.02 9.24
C GLU A 59 -6.88 5.90 8.00
N GLN A 60 -5.82 6.70 7.88
CA GLN A 60 -5.74 7.74 6.85
C GLN A 60 -4.35 7.87 6.24
N LEU A 61 -4.31 8.10 4.92
CA LEU A 61 -3.17 8.70 4.24
C LEU A 61 -3.32 10.22 4.25
N ILE A 62 -2.28 10.92 4.69
CA ILE A 62 -2.22 12.38 4.78
C ILE A 62 -1.10 12.85 3.85
N VAL A 63 -1.45 13.64 2.84
CA VAL A 63 -0.53 14.18 1.83
C VAL A 63 -0.48 15.69 1.95
N THR A 64 0.73 16.25 1.98
CA THR A 64 0.96 17.70 1.89
C THR A 64 1.64 18.03 0.56
N ASP A 65 1.00 18.89 -0.24
CA ASP A 65 1.57 19.38 -1.49
C ASP A 65 2.63 20.49 -1.26
N SER A 66 3.25 20.95 -2.35
CA SER A 66 4.29 22.00 -2.31
C SER A 66 3.79 23.39 -1.93
N ASP A 67 2.46 23.59 -1.94
CA ASP A 67 1.81 24.82 -1.53
C ASP A 67 1.31 24.73 -0.07
N GLU A 68 1.77 23.72 0.68
CA GLU A 68 1.40 23.40 2.07
C GLU A 68 -0.09 23.03 2.27
N ASN A 69 -0.79 22.61 1.21
CA ASN A 69 -2.17 22.12 1.35
C ASN A 69 -2.18 20.64 1.75
N GLU A 70 -2.95 20.33 2.79
CA GLU A 70 -3.15 18.97 3.28
C GLU A 70 -4.40 18.34 2.64
N THR A 71 -4.25 17.12 2.13
CA THR A 71 -5.35 16.26 1.68
C THR A 71 -5.29 14.93 2.40
N THR A 72 -6.45 14.49 2.91
CA THR A 72 -6.60 13.25 3.66
C THR A 72 -7.43 12.26 2.86
N TYR A 73 -7.00 11.00 2.84
CA TYR A 73 -7.70 9.88 2.20
C TYR A 73 -7.92 8.77 3.21
N GLU A 74 -9.15 8.27 3.28
CA GLU A 74 -9.48 7.11 4.13
C GLU A 74 -8.83 5.84 3.60
N LEU A 75 -8.33 5.00 4.51
CA LEU A 75 -7.80 3.68 4.20
C LEU A 75 -8.92 2.63 4.15
N PRO A 76 -8.67 1.45 3.55
CA PRO A 76 -9.68 0.39 3.49
C PRO A 76 -10.16 -0.05 4.89
N GLU A 77 -11.47 -0.28 5.03
CA GLU A 77 -12.12 -0.66 6.30
C GLU A 77 -11.68 -2.04 6.84
N GLU A 78 -11.13 -2.91 6.00
CA GLU A 78 -10.79 -4.30 6.35
C GLU A 78 -9.27 -4.54 6.46
N GLU A 79 -8.45 -3.60 5.96
CA GLU A 79 -7.00 -3.78 5.84
C GLU A 79 -6.23 -2.62 6.48
N PHE A 80 -5.19 -2.98 7.23
CA PHE A 80 -4.28 -2.10 7.92
C PHE A 80 -2.96 -2.03 7.16
N PHE A 81 -2.44 -0.81 7.00
CA PHE A 81 -1.11 -0.58 6.45
C PHE A 81 -0.07 -0.64 7.56
N VAL A 82 0.95 -1.48 7.40
CA VAL A 82 2.13 -1.51 8.26
C VAL A 82 3.39 -1.48 7.40
N SER A 83 4.32 -0.63 7.80
CA SER A 83 5.62 -0.47 7.15
C SER A 83 6.73 -0.85 8.13
N ILE A 84 7.54 -1.83 7.76
CA ILE A 84 8.58 -2.42 8.61
C ILE A 84 9.95 -2.09 8.03
N ALA A 85 10.85 -1.52 8.83
CA ALA A 85 12.26 -1.39 8.50
C ALA A 85 13.09 -2.25 9.46
N PRO A 86 13.48 -3.47 9.03
CA PRO A 86 14.48 -4.27 9.74
C PRO A 86 15.83 -3.54 9.77
N PHE A 87 16.61 -3.77 10.82
CA PHE A 87 17.95 -3.21 10.94
C PHE A 87 18.91 -4.18 11.63
N GLU A 88 20.21 -3.98 11.46
CA GLU A 88 21.28 -4.72 12.13
C GLU A 88 22.02 -3.85 13.15
N GLU A 89 22.38 -2.62 12.80
CA GLU A 89 23.25 -1.77 13.63
C GLU A 89 22.49 -0.59 14.24
N THR A 90 21.73 0.14 13.43
CA THR A 90 21.14 1.42 13.80
C THR A 90 19.68 1.53 13.40
N THR A 91 18.92 2.22 14.25
CA THR A 91 17.50 2.52 14.02
C THR A 91 17.14 3.90 14.55
N HIS A 92 15.93 4.33 14.26
CA HIS A 92 15.32 5.54 14.80
C HIS A 92 13.90 5.23 15.30
N PRO A 93 13.39 5.97 16.30
CA PRO A 93 11.99 5.85 16.69
C PRO A 93 11.08 6.28 15.53
N CYS A 94 9.97 5.57 15.36
CA CYS A 94 8.95 5.85 14.37
C CYS A 94 7.62 5.31 14.91
N ALA A 95 6.53 6.07 14.75
CA ALA A 95 5.20 5.69 15.25
C ALA A 95 4.20 5.71 14.09
N ILE A 96 4.02 6.89 13.50
CA ILE A 96 3.33 7.08 12.23
C ILE A 96 4.37 7.06 11.13
N HIS A 97 4.18 6.20 10.13
CA HIS A 97 5.13 6.06 9.05
C HIS A 97 5.09 7.29 8.14
N SER A 98 6.25 7.89 7.90
CA SER A 98 6.42 8.91 6.86
C SER A 98 6.93 8.24 5.60
N LEU A 99 6.05 8.13 4.61
CA LEU A 99 6.32 7.49 3.32
C LEU A 99 7.45 8.20 2.56
N THR A 100 7.60 9.52 2.77
CA THR A 100 8.57 10.36 2.06
C THR A 100 9.78 10.78 2.90
N GLY A 101 9.75 10.54 4.23
CA GLY A 101 10.71 11.14 5.17
C GLY A 101 11.50 10.15 6.02
N CYS A 102 11.03 8.91 6.16
CA CYS A 102 11.74 7.88 6.92
C CYS A 102 12.78 7.15 6.06
N GLN A 103 13.91 6.78 6.67
CA GLN A 103 14.98 6.03 6.01
C GLN A 103 15.45 4.90 6.94
N GLY A 104 15.14 3.66 6.55
CA GLY A 104 15.66 2.45 7.15
C GLY A 104 17.10 2.19 6.75
N GLU A 105 17.78 1.37 7.55
CA GLU A 105 19.19 1.01 7.34
C GLU A 105 19.39 0.08 6.13
N MET A 106 18.49 -0.88 5.95
CA MET A 106 18.65 -1.99 5.00
C MET A 106 17.84 -1.74 3.72
N VAL A 107 18.46 -1.07 2.75
CA VAL A 107 17.83 -0.63 1.49
C VAL A 107 18.03 -1.63 0.36
N ASN A 108 16.97 -1.96 -0.38
CA ASN A 108 17.00 -2.92 -1.49
C ASN A 108 17.60 -4.28 -1.08
N GLU A 109 17.33 -4.68 0.16
CA GLU A 109 17.75 -5.97 0.70
C GLU A 109 16.58 -6.95 0.67
N THR A 110 16.87 -8.23 0.45
CA THR A 110 15.85 -9.28 0.41
C THR A 110 15.67 -9.92 1.79
N PHE A 111 14.41 -10.09 2.20
CA PHE A 111 14.02 -10.67 3.48
C PHE A 111 13.03 -11.81 3.28
N ASP A 112 13.15 -12.85 4.10
CA ASP A 112 12.09 -13.84 4.28
C ASP A 112 11.19 -13.37 5.43
N ILE A 113 9.91 -13.11 5.12
CA ILE A 113 8.92 -12.64 6.09
C ILE A 113 7.85 -13.70 6.30
N TYR A 114 7.60 -14.00 7.57
CA TYR A 114 6.51 -14.84 8.01
C TYR A 114 5.65 -14.10 9.02
N ILE A 115 4.35 -13.96 8.73
CA ILE A 115 3.36 -13.32 9.59
C ILE A 115 2.19 -14.28 9.81
N GLU A 116 1.87 -14.53 11.08
CA GLU A 116 0.70 -15.31 11.48
C GLU A 116 -0.16 -14.56 12.50
N ASP A 117 -1.46 -14.79 12.48
CA ASP A 117 -2.34 -14.30 13.53
C ASP A 117 -2.21 -15.13 14.82
N MET A 118 -2.78 -14.64 15.93
CA MET A 118 -2.76 -15.36 17.21
C MET A 118 -3.53 -16.70 17.21
N LYS A 119 -4.24 -17.05 16.13
CA LYS A 119 -4.93 -18.33 15.94
C LYS A 119 -4.08 -19.32 15.13
N GLY A 120 -2.92 -18.90 14.63
CA GLY A 120 -2.02 -19.71 13.80
C GLY A 120 -2.39 -19.70 12.31
N ASN A 121 -3.22 -18.75 11.84
CA ASN A 121 -3.45 -18.56 10.41
C ASN A 121 -2.31 -17.74 9.81
N VAL A 122 -1.69 -18.26 8.76
CA VAL A 122 -0.64 -17.57 8.02
C VAL A 122 -1.26 -16.46 7.17
N ILE A 123 -0.75 -15.24 7.33
CA ILE A 123 -1.17 -14.04 6.58
C ILE A 123 -0.15 -13.70 5.50
N VAL A 124 1.15 -13.80 5.82
CA VAL A 124 2.26 -13.59 4.89
C VAL A 124 3.28 -14.70 5.11
N ASP A 125 3.75 -15.30 4.04
CA ASP A 125 4.87 -16.25 4.02
C ASP A 125 5.54 -16.09 2.65
N ASP A 126 6.42 -15.09 2.56
CA ASP A 126 6.94 -14.62 1.29
C ASP A 126 8.36 -14.05 1.40
N THR A 127 9.05 -14.01 0.27
CA THR A 127 10.35 -13.36 0.14
C THR A 127 10.14 -11.98 -0.51
N VAL A 128 10.47 -10.92 0.22
CA VAL A 128 10.22 -9.53 -0.19
C VAL A 128 11.51 -8.72 -0.19
N GLU A 129 11.58 -7.71 -1.07
CA GLU A 129 12.68 -6.76 -1.14
C GLU A 129 12.26 -5.46 -0.44
N SER A 130 13.11 -4.90 0.42
CA SER A 130 12.88 -3.57 0.98
C SER A 130 13.03 -2.49 -0.10
N GLN A 131 12.26 -1.42 0.02
CA GLN A 131 12.26 -0.34 -0.95
C GLN A 131 13.53 0.54 -0.82
N ALA A 132 13.63 1.56 -1.67
CA ALA A 132 14.73 2.52 -1.65
C ALA A 132 14.86 3.27 -0.30
N ASN A 133 13.76 3.42 0.44
CA ASN A 133 13.73 3.99 1.78
C ASN A 133 14.06 2.95 2.88
N GLY A 134 14.32 1.69 2.54
CA GLY A 134 14.65 0.61 3.48
C GLY A 134 13.45 0.01 4.24
N PHE A 135 12.23 0.34 3.82
CA PHE A 135 11.01 -0.20 4.41
C PHE A 135 10.36 -1.27 3.53
N ILE A 136 9.56 -2.11 4.17
CA ILE A 136 8.73 -3.15 3.58
C ILE A 136 7.28 -2.82 3.94
N ASP A 137 6.48 -2.54 2.93
CA ASP A 137 5.09 -2.13 3.09
C ASP A 137 4.16 -3.32 2.93
N LEU A 138 3.26 -3.50 3.89
CA LEU A 138 2.35 -4.63 3.95
C LEU A 138 0.93 -4.15 4.25
N TRP A 139 -0.03 -4.80 3.61
CA TRP A 139 -1.45 -4.69 3.92
C TRP A 139 -1.89 -6.00 4.56
N VAL A 140 -2.33 -5.92 5.82
CA VAL A 140 -2.79 -7.08 6.60
C VAL A 140 -4.18 -6.81 7.16
N PRO A 141 -4.97 -7.83 7.55
CA PRO A 141 -6.29 -7.58 8.11
C PRO A 141 -6.26 -6.73 9.40
N ARG A 142 -7.32 -5.95 9.61
CA ARG A 142 -7.49 -5.12 10.81
C ARG A 142 -7.86 -5.93 12.06
N ASP A 143 -7.85 -5.22 13.19
CA ASP A 143 -8.39 -5.63 14.49
C ASP A 143 -7.82 -6.92 15.06
N GLN A 144 -6.52 -7.14 14.81
CA GLN A 144 -5.83 -8.36 15.21
C GLN A 144 -4.43 -8.05 15.74
N THR A 145 -3.83 -9.09 16.29
CA THR A 145 -2.43 -9.12 16.70
C THR A 145 -1.73 -10.21 15.91
N TYR A 146 -0.51 -9.92 15.50
CA TYR A 146 0.29 -10.77 14.64
C TYR A 146 1.64 -11.06 15.26
N ASN A 147 2.12 -12.29 15.11
CA ASN A 147 3.52 -12.60 15.24
C ASN A 147 4.19 -12.39 13.89
N VAL A 148 5.35 -11.73 13.89
CA VAL A 148 6.17 -11.56 12.70
C VAL A 148 7.56 -12.13 12.95
N LYS A 149 8.05 -12.88 11.98
CA LYS A 149 9.42 -13.36 11.92
C LYS A 149 10.04 -12.86 10.63
N ILE A 150 11.22 -12.25 10.75
CA ILE A 150 11.99 -11.74 9.62
C ILE A 150 13.35 -12.42 9.64
N SER A 151 13.81 -12.88 8.48
CA SER A 151 15.14 -13.47 8.31
C SER A 151 15.87 -12.86 7.13
N HIS A 152 17.18 -12.66 7.28
CA HIS A 152 18.07 -12.17 6.24
C HIS A 152 19.50 -12.61 6.57
N GLY A 153 20.23 -13.15 5.58
CA GLY A 153 21.66 -13.45 5.72
C GLY A 153 22.03 -14.40 6.88
N GLY A 154 21.14 -15.29 7.30
CA GLY A 154 21.35 -16.19 8.45
C GLY A 154 20.96 -15.59 9.81
N LYS A 155 20.65 -14.29 9.87
CA LYS A 155 20.11 -13.60 11.03
C LYS A 155 18.59 -13.64 11.03
N THR A 156 18.01 -13.49 12.22
CA THR A 156 16.56 -13.52 12.38
C THR A 156 16.13 -12.62 13.53
N ALA A 157 14.87 -12.20 13.49
CA ALA A 157 14.20 -11.54 14.59
C ALA A 157 12.73 -11.94 14.61
N ASP A 158 12.20 -12.07 15.82
CA ASP A 158 10.79 -12.29 16.11
C ASP A 158 10.23 -11.04 16.80
N SER A 159 9.02 -10.64 16.43
CA SER A 159 8.31 -9.54 17.05
C SER A 159 6.79 -9.77 17.02
N THR A 160 6.05 -8.87 17.65
CA THR A 160 4.59 -8.85 17.65
C THR A 160 4.14 -7.43 17.35
N PHE A 161 3.06 -7.29 16.56
CA PHE A 161 2.40 -6.01 16.33
C PHE A 161 0.89 -6.20 16.27
N SER A 162 0.14 -5.10 16.40
CA SER A 162 -1.31 -5.09 16.30
C SER A 162 -1.79 -4.09 15.25
N THR A 163 -3.04 -4.27 14.82
CA THR A 163 -3.67 -3.52 13.71
C THR A 163 -4.99 -2.88 14.11
N PHE A 164 -5.09 -2.45 15.37
CA PHE A 164 -6.24 -1.74 15.90
C PHE A 164 -6.22 -0.25 15.54
N GLU A 165 -7.34 0.41 15.75
CA GLU A 165 -7.43 1.87 15.66
C GLU A 165 -6.36 2.55 16.52
N ASN A 166 -5.69 3.57 15.96
CA ASN A 166 -4.59 4.32 16.58
C ASN A 166 -3.29 3.53 16.81
N ASP A 167 -3.18 2.29 16.34
CA ASP A 167 -1.91 1.58 16.36
C ASP A 167 -0.89 2.23 15.40
N ASN A 168 0.39 2.09 15.76
CA ASN A 168 1.51 2.58 14.96
C ASN A 168 1.57 1.84 13.61
N THR A 169 1.78 2.59 12.54
CA THR A 169 1.96 2.06 11.18
C THR A 169 3.43 1.85 10.82
N CYS A 170 4.35 2.29 11.67
CA CYS A 170 5.79 2.23 11.43
C CYS A 170 6.48 1.33 12.45
N ILE A 171 7.17 0.29 11.98
CA ILE A 171 7.91 -0.65 12.84
C ILE A 171 9.39 -0.57 12.50
N THR A 172 10.16 0.07 13.37
CA THR A 172 11.63 0.21 13.26
C THR A 172 12.35 -0.50 14.41
N THR A 173 11.66 -1.37 15.15
CA THR A 173 12.16 -2.01 16.38
C THR A 173 12.65 -3.44 16.16
N ILE A 174 12.65 -3.94 14.93
CA ILE A 174 13.04 -5.32 14.61
C ILE A 174 14.53 -5.35 14.26
N GLN A 175 15.35 -5.66 15.25
CA GLN A 175 16.80 -5.83 15.08
C GLN A 175 17.15 -7.27 14.72
N LEU A 176 17.74 -7.49 13.54
CA LEU A 176 18.23 -8.78 13.11
C LEU A 176 19.52 -9.14 13.84
N THR A 177 19.53 -10.32 14.46
CA THR A 177 20.71 -10.85 15.15
C THR A 177 20.95 -12.30 14.75
N GLU A 178 22.19 -12.75 14.91
CA GLU A 178 22.52 -14.16 14.74
C GLU A 178 21.64 -15.00 15.67
N ARG A 179 21.01 -16.05 15.13
CA ARG A 179 20.21 -16.95 15.97
C ARG A 179 21.15 -17.65 16.94
N ASN A 180 21.14 -17.26 18.21
CA ASN A 180 21.78 -18.03 19.26
C ASN A 180 20.98 -19.33 19.44
N GLU A 181 21.40 -20.40 18.78
CA GLU A 181 20.96 -21.76 19.12
C GLU A 181 21.47 -22.05 20.54
N ALA A 182 20.57 -21.96 21.52
CA ALA A 182 20.81 -22.35 22.91
C ALA A 182 20.62 -23.86 23.11
#